data_AF-A0A965MVL6-F1
#
_entry.id   AF-A0A965MVL6-F1
#
_cell.length_a   1.000
_cell.length_b   1.000
_cell.length_c   1.000
_cell.angle_alpha   90.00
_cell.angle_beta   90.00
_cell.angle_gamma   90.00
#
_symmetry.space_group_name_H-M   'P 1'
#
loop_
_entity.id
_entity.type
_entity.pdbx_description
1 polymer ?
#
loop_
_entity_poly.entity_id
_entity_poly.type
_entity_poly.pdbx_seq_one_letter_code
_entity_poly.pdbx_strand_id
1 'polypeptide(L)' 'NPSIDGHSVWFCSDEHITFSPNEGTPQPKVGERVFVTPAHIDPTMAMHDVAYVADTYGNVLGTWPVDLRGW' A
#
# COMPACT_ATOMS: atom_id res chain seq x y z
N ASN A 1 -10.25 6.39 -3.16
CA ASN A 1 -9.76 5.00 -3.28
C ASN A 1 -8.24 5.00 -3.22
N PRO A 2 -7.62 3.94 -2.70
CA PRO A 2 -6.17 3.79 -2.80
C PRO A 2 -5.74 3.76 -4.26
N SER A 3 -4.48 4.05 -4.53
CA SER A 3 -3.92 4.02 -5.88
C SER A 3 -2.67 3.14 -5.95
N ILE A 4 -2.42 2.62 -7.14
CA ILE A 4 -1.21 1.89 -7.50
C ILE A 4 -0.69 2.55 -8.77
N ASP A 5 0.58 2.96 -8.79
CA ASP A 5 1.14 3.65 -9.95
C ASP A 5 1.08 2.78 -11.21
N GLY A 6 0.69 3.37 -12.34
CA GLY A 6 0.49 2.65 -13.61
C GLY A 6 -0.71 1.70 -13.65
N HIS A 7 -1.57 1.66 -12.61
CA HIS A 7 -2.68 0.73 -12.52
C HIS A 7 -3.99 1.42 -12.13
N SER A 8 -5.10 0.81 -12.53
CA SER A 8 -6.45 1.20 -12.14
C SER A 8 -6.97 0.26 -11.04
N VAL A 9 -7.36 0.82 -9.90
CA VAL A 9 -7.98 0.06 -8.79
C VAL A 9 -9.50 0.04 -8.97
N TRP A 10 -10.09 -1.15 -8.94
CA TRP A 10 -11.51 -1.38 -9.19
C TRP A 10 -12.29 -1.42 -7.89
N PHE A 11 -11.87 -2.27 -6.95
CA PHE A 11 -12.46 -2.33 -5.62
C PHE A 11 -11.48 -2.95 -4.61
N CYS A 12 -11.77 -2.71 -3.33
CA CYS A 12 -11.12 -3.35 -2.19
C CYS A 12 -12.17 -4.17 -1.44
N SER A 13 -11.84 -5.41 -1.10
CA SER A 13 -12.50 -6.18 -0.05
C SER A 13 -11.59 -6.24 1.18
N ASP A 14 -11.99 -6.95 2.22
CA ASP A 14 -11.27 -7.00 3.51
C ASP A 14 -9.76 -7.27 3.35
N GLU A 15 -9.39 -8.23 2.49
CA GLU A 15 -7.99 -8.65 2.30
C GLU A 15 -7.52 -8.62 0.84
N HIS A 16 -8.37 -8.18 -0.10
CA HIS A 16 -8.04 -8.19 -1.53
C HIS A 16 -8.25 -6.83 -2.18
N ILE A 17 -7.35 -6.47 -3.09
CA ILE A 17 -7.53 -5.35 -4.02
C ILE A 17 -7.60 -5.94 -5.42
N THR A 18 -8.67 -5.62 -6.14
CA THR A 18 -8.79 -5.95 -7.57
C THR A 18 -8.34 -4.74 -8.38
N PHE A 19 -7.34 -4.93 -9.24
CA PHE A 19 -6.76 -3.88 -10.07
C PHE A 19 -6.32 -4.42 -11.43
N SER A 20 -6.08 -3.52 -12.38
CA SER A 20 -5.57 -3.85 -13.72
C SER A 20 -4.47 -2.87 -14.13
N PRO A 21 -3.48 -3.29 -14.94
CA PRO A 21 -2.55 -2.35 -15.54
C PRO A 21 -3.29 -1.37 -16.45
N ASN A 22 -2.82 -0.13 -16.49
CA ASN A 22 -3.26 0.84 -17.48
C ASN A 22 -2.74 0.45 -18.88
N GLU A 23 -3.29 1.06 -19.93
CA GLU A 23 -2.82 0.81 -21.30
C GLU A 23 -1.31 1.02 -21.44
N GLY A 24 -0.63 0.07 -22.07
CA GLY A 24 0.83 0.08 -22.23
C GLY A 24 1.63 -0.36 -21.00
N THR A 25 0.99 -0.61 -19.85
CA THR A 25 1.65 -1.13 -18.65
C THR A 25 1.66 -2.67 -18.68
N PRO A 26 2.81 -3.33 -18.45
CA PRO A 26 2.88 -4.78 -18.37
C PRO A 26 2.00 -5.36 -17.25
N GLN A 27 1.46 -6.56 -17.46
CA GLN A 27 0.75 -7.30 -16.41
C GLN A 27 1.72 -7.67 -15.27
N PRO A 28 1.35 -7.43 -14.00
CA PRO A 28 2.11 -7.91 -12.85
C PRO A 28 2.23 -9.43 -12.86
N LYS A 29 3.37 -9.93 -12.39
CA LYS A 29 3.59 -11.37 -12.21
C LYS A 29 3.25 -11.78 -10.79
N VAL A 30 2.76 -13.01 -10.63
CA VAL A 30 2.51 -13.59 -9.30
C VAL A 30 3.81 -13.60 -8.50
N GLY A 31 3.75 -13.07 -7.28
CA GLY A 31 4.90 -12.91 -6.37
C GLY A 31 5.58 -11.55 -6.43
N GLU A 32 5.23 -10.68 -7.39
CA GLU A 32 5.68 -9.30 -7.40
C GLU A 32 5.06 -8.50 -6.26
N ARG A 33 5.83 -7.55 -5.72
CA ARG A 33 5.37 -6.61 -4.69
C ARG A 33 5.01 -5.29 -5.36
N VAL A 34 3.90 -4.70 -4.93
CA VAL A 34 3.42 -3.41 -5.41
C VAL A 34 3.28 -2.43 -4.24
N PHE A 35 3.56 -1.16 -4.50
CA PHE A 35 3.26 -0.09 -3.54
C PHE A 35 1.82 0.37 -3.74
N VAL A 36 1.06 0.36 -2.64
CA VAL A 36 -0.30 0.87 -2.60
C VAL A 36 -0.29 2.18 -1.82
N THR A 37 -0.64 3.28 -2.49
CA THR A 37 -0.78 4.58 -1.84
C THR A 37 -2.16 4.65 -1.19
N PRO A 38 -2.25 4.92 0.12
CA PRO A 38 -3.54 4.98 0.80
C PRO A 38 -4.37 6.17 0.31
N ALA A 39 -5.70 6.00 0.33
CA ALA A 39 -6.63 7.07 -0.01
C ALA A 39 -6.70 8.16 1.06
N HIS A 40 -6.52 7.76 2.32
CA HIS A 40 -6.58 8.63 3.48
C HIS A 40 -5.61 8.10 4.53
N ILE A 41 -4.72 8.97 5.01
CA ILE A 41 -3.59 8.56 5.83
C ILE A 41 -4.01 8.10 7.23
N ASP A 42 -4.82 8.89 7.93
CA ASP A 42 -5.20 8.63 9.33
C ASP A 42 -5.86 7.25 9.54
N PRO A 43 -6.92 6.86 8.80
CA PRO A 43 -7.56 5.56 8.99
C PRO A 43 -6.69 4.40 8.52
N THR A 44 -5.73 4.64 7.60
CA THR A 44 -4.79 3.59 7.20
C THR A 44 -3.79 3.34 8.31
N MET A 45 -3.18 4.41 8.83
CA MET A 45 -2.24 4.32 9.95
C MET A 45 -2.86 3.68 11.18
N ALA A 46 -4.14 3.97 11.47
CA ALA A 46 -4.86 3.37 12.59
C ALA A 46 -5.01 1.83 12.51
N MET A 47 -4.87 1.24 11.32
CA MET A 47 -4.94 -0.22 11.11
C MET A 47 -3.59 -0.93 11.29
N HIS A 48 -2.51 -0.21 11.60
CA HIS A 48 -1.17 -0.77 11.70
C HIS A 48 -0.56 -0.53 13.08
N ASP A 49 0.11 -1.55 13.64
CA ASP A 49 0.88 -1.43 14.90
C ASP A 49 2.23 -0.73 14.69
N VAL A 50 2.81 -0.84 13.49
CA VAL A 50 4.16 -0.41 13.18
C VAL A 50 4.21 0.27 11.82
N ALA A 51 4.94 1.37 11.72
CA ALA A 51 5.38 1.97 10.47
C ALA A 51 6.83 1.56 10.17
N TYR A 52 7.06 1.00 8.98
CA TYR A 52 8.41 0.74 8.51
C TYR A 52 8.98 1.99 7.85
N VAL A 53 10.12 2.46 8.34
CA VAL A 53 10.87 3.56 7.71
C VAL A 53 11.80 2.94 6.68
N ALA A 54 11.65 3.34 5.42
CA ALA A 54 12.44 2.83 4.32
C ALA A 54 13.10 3.95 3.52
N ASP A 55 14.18 3.61 2.80
CA ASP A 55 14.77 4.48 1.79
C ASP A 55 13.95 4.50 0.49
N THR A 56 14.40 5.29 -0.50
CA THR A 56 13.71 5.38 -1.80
C THR A 56 13.73 4.08 -2.63
N TYR A 57 14.54 3.10 -2.23
CA TYR A 57 14.66 1.79 -2.87
C TYR A 57 13.86 0.71 -2.14
N GLY A 58 13.18 1.07 -1.05
CA GLY A 58 12.37 0.16 -0.24
C GLY A 58 13.14 -0.63 0.80
N ASN A 59 14.41 -0.30 1.05
CA ASN A 59 15.19 -0.94 2.12
C ASN A 59 14.75 -0.39 3.48
N VAL A 60 14.35 -1.27 4.40
CA VAL A 60 13.93 -0.89 5.75
C VAL A 60 15.14 -0.43 6.56
N LEU A 61 15.08 0.81 7.03
CA LEU A 61 16.08 1.46 7.87
C LEU A 61 15.72 1.37 9.36
N GLY A 62 14.43 1.18 9.66
CA GLY A 62 13.94 1.06 11.03
C GLY A 62 12.43 0.88 11.10
N THR A 63 11.94 0.82 12.33
CA THR A 63 10.52 0.62 12.65
C THR A 63 10.09 1.61 13.72
N TRP A 64 8.94 2.25 13.52
CA TRP A 64 8.32 3.13 14.51
C TRP A 64 6.98 2.53 14.97
N PRO A 65 6.74 2.42 16.28
CA PRO A 65 5.44 1.99 16.76
C PRO A 65 4.37 3.06 16.52
N VAL A 66 3.12 2.64 16.28
CA VAL A 66 1.95 3.50 16.16
C VAL A 66 1.14 3.43 17.46
N ASP A 67 1.74 3.91 18.56
CA ASP A 67 1.24 3.67 19.93
C ASP A 67 -0.11 4.32 20.26
N LEU A 68 -0.47 5.39 19.56
CA LEU A 68 -1.72 6.13 19.78
C LEU A 68 -2.87 5.65 18.87
N ARG A 69 -2.76 4.48 18.24
CA ARG A 69 -3.86 3.91 17.46
C ARG A 69 -5.06 3.60 18.37
N GLY A 70 -6.26 3.97 17.94
CA GLY A 70 -7.51 3.67 18.66
C GLY A 70 -7.77 4.49 19.93
N TRP A 71 -7.00 5.58 20.14
CA TRP A 71 -7.27 6.58 21.18
C TRP A 71 -8.26 7.65 20.73
#